data_AF-A0A660RLG4-F1
#
_entry.id   AF-A0A660RLG4-F1
#
_cell.length_a   1.000
_cell.length_b   1.000
_cell.length_c   1.000
_cell.angle_alpha   90.00
_cell.angle_beta   90.00
_cell.angle_gamma   90.00
#
_symmetry.space_group_name_H-M   'P 1'
#
loop_
_entity.id
_entity.type
_entity.pdbx_description
1 polymer ?
#
loop_
_entity_poly.entity_id
_entity_poly.type
_entity_poly.pdbx_seq_one_letter_code
_entity_poly.pdbx_strand_id
1 'polypeptide(L)'
;LFDTTPLIKFHILLRNTARDHRLKMAFPTNIKNGKIVAEMPFEYVERPSYLDNSRPIPQKLLRIFIGARECGKEYTFPMKDFVAITNDSQIFSVMTRGISEYEVRGKTIFVTLLRAIGWIARGDLKLRHGDAGPFMYTPEAQCLRETEYEIAVFLGKGGVQDSAITKWAQIFHNPPMVVKISESSGRDTDEFSLGSMENSNLKLTALKIAENGDGIVVRFFNPYNKTVSLKLPGDNWKCFKTDLLENPIEEISNVIEIVPHEIVTLKFNITSFNEEYQIPVFDLLTPELKLPENKRITDDVVKPEKLKLLEDKMKQLSNHLTELKSTIKKRKGLAYHEAMFDFYRSKRTYLEAKISLLLNKERVAKDGDERIKLVKEIEKVGIQLNDTRIKRRAYEYILDYWKAVL
;
A
#
# COMPACT_ATOMS: atom_id res chain seq x y z
N LEU A 1 -5.23 23.10 17.17
CA LEU A 1 -5.51 24.40 16.52
C LEU A 1 -6.74 24.23 15.66
N PHE A 2 -7.78 25.05 15.87
CA PHE A 2 -8.85 25.19 14.88
C PHE A 2 -8.32 26.17 13.82
N ASP A 3 -8.09 25.70 12.61
CA ASP A 3 -7.98 26.59 11.45
C ASP A 3 -9.38 26.81 10.85
N THR A 4 -9.46 27.59 9.78
CA THR A 4 -10.74 27.89 9.11
C THR A 4 -11.27 26.72 8.28
N THR A 5 -10.62 25.55 8.31
CA THR A 5 -11.11 24.38 7.58
C THR A 5 -12.27 23.71 8.33
N PRO A 6 -13.22 23.06 7.64
CA PRO A 6 -14.29 22.30 8.27
C PRO A 6 -13.82 20.91 8.75
N LEU A 7 -12.51 20.75 8.98
CA LEU A 7 -11.90 19.47 9.36
C LEU A 7 -11.69 19.41 10.87
N ILE A 8 -12.13 18.32 11.48
CA ILE A 8 -11.72 17.95 12.82
C ILE A 8 -10.43 17.14 12.69
N LYS A 9 -9.28 17.74 13.00
CA LYS A 9 -7.96 17.13 12.83
C LYS A 9 -7.49 16.48 14.13
N PHE A 10 -6.96 15.27 14.01
CA PHE A 10 -6.37 14.48 15.08
C PHE A 10 -4.88 14.28 14.79
N HIS A 11 -4.07 14.59 15.79
CA HIS A 11 -2.66 14.26 15.83
C HIS A 11 -2.46 13.24 16.94
N ILE A 12 -2.00 12.05 16.57
CA ILE A 12 -1.95 10.90 17.48
C ILE A 12 -0.51 10.45 17.63
N LEU A 13 0.01 10.52 18.85
CA LEU A 13 1.28 9.95 19.25
C LEU A 13 1.05 8.61 19.94
N LEU A 14 1.57 7.54 19.36
CA LEU A 14 1.40 6.18 19.86
C LEU A 14 2.76 5.56 20.17
N ARG A 15 2.96 5.17 21.43
CA ARG A 15 4.10 4.37 21.89
C ARG A 15 3.69 2.90 22.02
N ASN A 16 4.05 2.07 21.05
CA ASN A 16 3.64 0.66 21.07
C ASN A 16 4.63 -0.24 21.83
N THR A 17 4.25 -0.75 22.99
CA THR A 17 5.01 -1.74 23.76
C THR A 17 4.45 -3.17 23.67
N ALA A 18 3.30 -3.35 23.00
CA ALA A 18 2.57 -4.61 22.90
C ALA A 18 2.90 -5.37 21.61
N ARG A 19 2.67 -6.69 21.61
CA ARG A 19 2.90 -7.60 20.48
C ARG A 19 1.60 -8.28 20.06
N ASP A 20 1.54 -8.75 18.83
CA ASP A 20 0.47 -9.60 18.29
C ASP A 20 -0.93 -9.02 18.47
N HIS A 21 -1.08 -7.73 18.16
CA HIS A 21 -2.34 -6.99 18.29
C HIS A 21 -2.60 -6.11 17.07
N ARG A 22 -3.84 -5.64 16.96
CA ARG A 22 -4.27 -4.66 15.98
C ARG A 22 -5.03 -3.56 16.69
N LEU A 23 -4.55 -2.32 16.55
CA LEU A 23 -5.18 -1.13 17.11
C LEU A 23 -5.92 -0.38 16.00
N LYS A 24 -7.20 -0.10 16.24
CA LYS A 24 -8.07 0.65 15.34
C LYS A 24 -8.68 1.83 16.07
N MET A 25 -8.82 2.96 15.38
CA MET A 25 -9.61 4.08 15.85
C MET A 25 -11.00 4.03 15.23
N ALA A 26 -12.04 4.22 16.04
CA ALA A 26 -13.44 4.10 15.63
C ALA A 26 -14.10 5.48 15.50
N PHE A 27 -14.79 5.70 14.39
CA PHE A 27 -15.49 6.92 14.06
C PHE A 27 -16.97 6.59 13.79
N PRO A 28 -17.83 6.64 14.82
CA PRO A 28 -19.25 6.43 14.65
C PRO A 28 -19.89 7.61 13.92
N THR A 29 -20.80 7.32 13.00
CA THR A 29 -21.63 8.32 12.31
C THR A 29 -23.12 8.03 12.49
N ASN A 30 -23.94 9.06 12.33
CA ASN A 30 -25.40 8.96 12.42
C ASN A 30 -26.07 8.67 11.07
N ILE A 31 -25.30 8.58 9.98
CA ILE A 31 -25.82 8.35 8.63
C ILE A 31 -26.50 6.98 8.55
N LYS A 32 -27.79 6.99 8.21
CA LYS A 32 -28.61 5.78 8.01
C LYS A 32 -28.54 5.36 6.54
N ASN A 33 -28.45 4.05 6.30
CA ASN A 33 -28.42 3.45 4.96
C ASN A 33 -27.40 4.12 4.01
N GLY A 34 -26.26 4.55 4.55
CA GLY A 34 -25.22 5.20 3.78
C GLY A 34 -24.43 4.21 2.95
N LYS A 35 -24.02 4.65 1.76
CA LYS A 35 -23.04 3.98 0.91
C LYS A 35 -21.64 4.19 1.48
N ILE A 36 -20.79 3.17 1.36
CA ILE A 36 -19.37 3.26 1.74
C ILE A 36 -18.59 3.61 0.47
N VAL A 37 -17.88 4.72 0.50
CA VAL A 37 -17.03 5.16 -0.60
C VAL A 37 -15.62 5.34 -0.09
N ALA A 38 -14.64 4.78 -0.77
CA ALA A 38 -13.23 4.95 -0.41
C ALA A 38 -12.44 5.46 -1.62
N GLU A 39 -11.41 6.24 -1.36
CA GLU A 39 -10.48 6.60 -2.42
C GLU A 39 -9.53 5.45 -2.73
N MET A 40 -9.41 5.13 -4.02
CA MET A 40 -8.37 4.29 -4.61
C MET A 40 -7.60 5.10 -5.65
N PRO A 41 -6.46 4.61 -6.17
CA PRO A 41 -5.74 5.28 -7.25
C PRO A 41 -6.67 5.55 -8.43
N PHE A 42 -6.95 6.83 -8.69
CA PHE A 42 -7.84 7.29 -9.76
C PHE A 42 -9.25 6.69 -9.71
N GLU A 43 -9.83 6.52 -8.51
CA GLU A 43 -11.23 6.11 -8.36
C GLU A 43 -11.79 6.46 -6.97
N TYR A 44 -13.06 6.86 -6.92
CA TYR A 44 -13.87 6.80 -5.69
C TYR A 44 -14.75 5.56 -5.75
N VAL A 45 -14.27 4.48 -5.14
CA VAL A 45 -14.91 3.16 -5.25
C VAL A 45 -16.00 2.99 -4.19
N GLU A 46 -17.21 2.62 -4.62
CA GLU A 46 -18.28 2.17 -3.73
C GLU A 46 -18.04 0.70 -3.34
N ARG A 47 -18.08 0.39 -2.03
CA ARG A 47 -17.85 -0.98 -1.54
C ARG A 47 -18.94 -1.45 -0.59
N PRO A 48 -19.24 -2.77 -0.57
CA PRO A 48 -20.04 -3.34 0.50
C PRO A 48 -19.25 -3.30 1.83
N SER A 49 -19.96 -3.43 2.95
CA SER A 49 -19.33 -3.52 4.28
C SER A 49 -18.49 -4.79 4.48
N TYR A 50 -18.69 -5.81 3.64
CA TYR A 50 -17.88 -7.01 3.57
C TYR A 50 -17.97 -7.70 2.20
N LEU A 51 -16.95 -8.47 1.85
CA LEU A 51 -16.97 -9.43 0.75
C LEU A 51 -17.16 -10.85 1.31
N ASP A 52 -18.01 -11.64 0.64
CA ASP A 52 -18.22 -13.03 1.01
C ASP A 52 -17.44 -13.98 0.10
N ASN A 53 -16.31 -14.46 0.62
CA ASN A 53 -15.42 -15.43 -0.02
C ASN A 53 -15.73 -16.87 0.43
N SER A 54 -16.94 -17.15 0.96
CA SER A 54 -17.36 -18.49 1.37
C SER A 54 -17.75 -19.40 0.21
N ARG A 55 -17.88 -18.86 -1.01
CA ARG A 55 -18.27 -19.65 -2.19
C ARG A 55 -17.33 -20.86 -2.37
N PRO A 56 -17.88 -22.10 -2.41
CA PRO A 56 -17.08 -23.29 -2.62
C PRO A 56 -16.48 -23.26 -4.02
N ILE A 57 -15.17 -23.50 -4.13
CA ILE A 57 -14.51 -23.65 -5.42
C ILE A 57 -14.78 -25.09 -5.89
N PRO A 58 -15.24 -25.29 -7.14
CA PRO A 58 -15.35 -26.62 -7.71
C PRO A 58 -14.07 -27.45 -7.50
N GLN A 59 -14.21 -28.72 -7.08
CA GLN A 59 -13.05 -29.57 -6.75
C GLN A 59 -12.00 -29.65 -7.87
N LYS A 60 -12.45 -29.59 -9.14
CA LYS A 60 -11.57 -29.57 -10.31
C LYS A 60 -10.70 -28.32 -10.39
N LEU A 61 -11.21 -27.17 -9.94
CA LEU A 61 -10.48 -25.89 -9.91
C LEU A 61 -9.55 -25.78 -8.70
N LEU A 62 -9.87 -26.41 -7.57
CA LEU A 62 -8.96 -26.47 -6.40
C LEU A 62 -7.61 -27.10 -6.74
N ARG A 63 -7.57 -28.00 -7.72
CA ARG A 63 -6.32 -28.62 -8.25
C ARG A 63 -5.42 -27.64 -8.99
N ILE A 64 -5.96 -26.50 -9.43
CA ILE A 64 -5.26 -25.49 -10.23
C ILE A 64 -5.01 -24.23 -9.37
N PHE A 65 -5.94 -23.89 -8.48
CA PHE A 65 -5.84 -22.78 -7.53
C PHE A 65 -5.20 -23.22 -6.20
N ILE A 66 -3.89 -23.45 -6.20
CA ILE A 66 -3.13 -23.89 -5.00
C ILE A 66 -2.40 -22.72 -4.30
N GLY A 67 -2.72 -21.48 -4.67
CA GLY A 67 -2.23 -20.25 -4.02
C GLY A 67 -3.00 -19.93 -2.74
N ALA A 68 -2.47 -18.99 -1.94
CA ALA A 68 -3.20 -18.47 -0.79
C ALA A 68 -4.52 -17.81 -1.21
N ARG A 69 -5.57 -18.07 -0.44
CA ARG A 69 -6.89 -17.47 -0.64
C ARG A 69 -7.55 -17.18 0.70
N GLU A 70 -7.99 -15.94 0.87
CA GLU A 70 -8.86 -15.56 1.98
C GLU A 70 -10.26 -16.16 1.80
N CYS A 71 -10.83 -16.68 2.87
CA CYS A 71 -12.07 -17.44 2.90
C CYS A 71 -12.99 -16.90 3.99
N GLY A 72 -14.31 -17.08 3.81
CA GLY A 72 -15.31 -16.49 4.70
C GLY A 72 -15.52 -15.00 4.41
N LYS A 73 -15.91 -14.23 5.43
CA LYS A 73 -16.22 -12.81 5.27
C LYS A 73 -14.97 -11.95 5.46
N GLU A 74 -14.60 -11.21 4.41
CA GLU A 74 -13.56 -10.19 4.44
C GLU A 74 -14.21 -8.83 4.66
N TYR A 75 -13.62 -8.06 5.55
CA TYR A 75 -14.19 -6.83 6.07
C TYR A 75 -13.22 -5.65 6.02
N THR A 76 -11.95 -5.94 5.79
CA THR A 76 -10.88 -4.97 5.69
C THR A 76 -10.62 -4.68 4.23
N PHE A 77 -10.47 -3.39 3.96
CA PHE A 77 -10.41 -2.89 2.60
C PHE A 77 -9.30 -1.86 2.49
N PRO A 78 -8.61 -1.79 1.32
CA PRO A 78 -7.60 -0.78 1.10
C PRO A 78 -8.23 0.58 0.84
N MET A 79 -7.60 1.65 1.30
CA MET A 79 -7.87 3.02 0.86
C MET A 79 -6.55 3.73 0.59
N LYS A 80 -6.61 4.83 -0.14
CA LYS A 80 -5.47 5.72 -0.34
C LYS A 80 -5.49 6.87 0.67
N ASP A 81 -6.44 7.79 0.51
CA ASP A 81 -6.46 9.08 1.22
C ASP A 81 -7.64 9.19 2.20
N PHE A 82 -8.79 8.58 1.88
CA PHE A 82 -9.98 8.63 2.74
C PHE A 82 -10.95 7.46 2.54
N VAL A 83 -11.84 7.30 3.52
CA VAL A 83 -13.07 6.51 3.45
C VAL A 83 -14.24 7.33 4.00
N ALA A 84 -15.42 7.21 3.39
CA ALA A 84 -16.62 7.92 3.79
C ALA A 84 -17.84 7.00 3.84
N ILE A 85 -18.77 7.35 4.71
CA ILE A 85 -20.16 6.88 4.67
C ILE A 85 -21.01 8.08 4.21
N THR A 86 -21.85 7.89 3.20
CA THR A 86 -22.57 8.99 2.54
C THR A 86 -23.96 8.58 2.05
N ASN A 87 -24.88 9.55 1.98
CA ASN A 87 -26.14 9.46 1.25
C ASN A 87 -26.42 10.81 0.57
N ASP A 88 -27.56 10.97 -0.10
CA ASP A 88 -27.88 12.19 -0.87
C ASP A 88 -27.91 13.48 -0.04
N SER A 89 -28.06 13.39 1.28
CA SER A 89 -28.18 14.56 2.17
C SER A 89 -26.87 14.96 2.86
N GLN A 90 -25.96 14.01 3.08
CA GLN A 90 -24.80 14.22 3.94
C GLN A 90 -23.68 13.22 3.70
N ILE A 91 -22.48 13.61 4.12
CA ILE A 91 -21.27 12.80 4.07
C ILE A 91 -20.50 12.90 5.39
N PHE A 92 -19.98 11.75 5.83
CA PHE A 92 -19.04 11.65 6.93
C PHE A 92 -17.80 10.93 6.41
N SER A 93 -16.67 11.63 6.34
CA SER A 93 -15.41 11.11 5.81
C SER A 93 -14.31 11.12 6.86
N VAL A 94 -13.49 10.07 6.85
CA VAL A 94 -12.25 9.95 7.61
C VAL A 94 -11.10 9.95 6.61
N MET A 95 -10.27 10.98 6.67
CA MET A 95 -9.07 11.18 5.84
C MET A 95 -7.84 10.83 6.66
N THR A 96 -6.83 10.21 6.05
CA THR A 96 -5.63 9.75 6.78
C THR A 96 -4.37 9.97 5.98
N ARG A 97 -3.29 10.41 6.62
CA ARG A 97 -1.97 10.48 5.98
C ARG A 97 -1.21 9.16 6.19
N GLY A 98 -1.14 8.31 5.16
CA GLY A 98 -0.34 7.09 5.16
C GLY A 98 -0.98 5.83 5.76
N ILE A 99 -2.22 5.90 6.25
CA ILE A 99 -2.99 4.72 6.65
C ILE A 99 -3.79 4.22 5.44
N SER A 100 -3.60 2.97 5.06
CA SER A 100 -4.22 2.39 3.87
C SER A 100 -5.25 1.30 4.14
N GLU A 101 -5.61 1.05 5.40
CA GLU A 101 -6.53 -0.03 5.79
C GLU A 101 -7.71 0.52 6.59
N TYR A 102 -8.93 0.26 6.11
CA TYR A 102 -10.16 0.58 6.81
C TYR A 102 -11.10 -0.61 6.91
N GLU A 103 -12.10 -0.47 7.78
CA GLU A 103 -13.20 -1.41 7.96
C GLU A 103 -14.46 -0.62 8.30
N VAL A 104 -15.62 -1.04 7.80
CA VAL A 104 -16.92 -0.45 8.23
C VAL A 104 -17.77 -1.52 8.91
N ARG A 105 -18.33 -1.19 10.09
CA ARG A 105 -19.32 -2.01 10.79
C ARG A 105 -20.52 -1.17 11.15
N GLY A 106 -21.68 -1.53 10.60
CA GLY A 106 -22.90 -0.73 10.77
C GLY A 106 -22.65 0.69 10.29
N LYS A 107 -22.62 1.64 11.23
CA LYS A 107 -22.39 3.07 10.97
C LYS A 107 -21.05 3.58 11.51
N THR A 108 -20.10 2.68 11.73
CA THR A 108 -18.80 3.05 12.30
C THR A 108 -17.71 2.74 11.31
N ILE A 109 -16.94 3.77 10.98
CA ILE A 109 -15.69 3.64 10.22
C ILE A 109 -14.58 3.32 11.22
N PHE A 110 -13.80 2.29 10.93
CA PHE A 110 -12.57 1.97 11.64
C PHE A 110 -11.39 2.17 10.71
N VAL A 111 -10.37 2.87 11.17
CA VAL A 111 -9.06 2.95 10.50
C VAL A 111 -8.02 2.23 11.35
N THR A 112 -7.19 1.40 10.73
CA THR A 112 -6.14 0.67 11.45
C THR A 112 -4.93 1.57 11.65
N LEU A 113 -4.69 1.98 12.90
CA LEU A 113 -3.47 2.72 13.23
C LEU A 113 -2.25 1.79 13.17
N LEU A 114 -2.37 0.61 13.78
CA LEU A 114 -1.26 -0.31 13.96
C LEU A 114 -1.71 -1.76 13.82
N ARG A 115 -0.89 -2.57 13.15
CA ARG A 115 -1.02 -4.04 13.12
C ARG A 115 0.33 -4.67 13.39
N ALA A 116 0.52 -5.17 14.61
CA ALA A 116 1.74 -5.79 15.09
C ALA A 116 1.66 -7.31 14.90
N ILE A 117 2.59 -7.89 14.12
CA ILE A 117 2.68 -9.33 13.88
C ILE A 117 4.14 -9.81 13.98
N GLY A 118 4.34 -11.04 14.46
CA GLY A 118 5.69 -11.62 14.57
C GLY A 118 6.13 -12.52 13.42
N TRP A 119 5.22 -12.89 12.52
CA TRP A 119 5.48 -13.94 11.51
C TRP A 119 4.75 -13.65 10.20
N ILE A 120 5.44 -13.88 9.08
CA ILE A 120 4.83 -13.86 7.74
C ILE A 120 4.38 -15.28 7.34
N ALA A 121 3.37 -15.35 6.47
CA ALA A 121 2.84 -16.60 5.90
C ALA A 121 2.48 -17.69 6.93
N ARG A 122 1.94 -17.28 8.08
CA ARG A 122 1.36 -18.18 9.08
C ARG A 122 0.41 -19.21 8.46
N GLY A 123 0.64 -20.49 8.74
CA GLY A 123 -0.18 -21.60 8.24
C GLY A 123 -1.38 -21.94 9.13
N ASP A 124 -1.51 -21.29 10.29
CA ASP A 124 -2.53 -21.55 11.31
C ASP A 124 -3.68 -20.53 11.30
N LEU A 125 -3.90 -19.85 10.17
CA LEU A 125 -4.99 -18.88 10.01
C LEU A 125 -6.29 -19.57 9.60
N LYS A 126 -7.36 -19.34 10.36
CA LYS A 126 -8.69 -19.93 10.10
C LYS A 126 -9.34 -19.47 8.79
N LEU A 127 -9.05 -18.23 8.39
CA LEU A 127 -9.69 -17.57 7.23
C LEU A 127 -8.81 -17.60 5.98
N ARG A 128 -7.70 -18.36 5.97
CA ARG A 128 -6.85 -18.46 4.78
C ARG A 128 -6.53 -19.92 4.47
N HIS A 129 -6.78 -20.30 3.24
CA HIS A 129 -6.36 -21.60 2.71
C HIS A 129 -5.18 -21.43 1.78
N GLY A 130 -4.36 -22.47 1.66
CA GLY A 130 -3.26 -22.52 0.70
C GLY A 130 -1.97 -21.84 1.18
N ASP A 131 -1.01 -21.77 0.27
CA ASP A 131 0.35 -21.31 0.54
C ASP A 131 0.51 -19.82 0.23
N ALA A 132 0.71 -19.00 1.28
CA ALA A 132 0.90 -17.55 1.18
C ALA A 132 2.36 -17.13 1.01
N GLY A 133 3.29 -18.10 0.92
CA GLY A 133 4.72 -17.83 0.86
C GLY A 133 5.50 -18.48 2.00
N PRO A 134 6.79 -18.12 2.15
CA PRO A 134 7.66 -18.74 3.13
C PRO A 134 7.30 -18.30 4.55
N PHE A 135 7.14 -19.26 5.46
CA PHE A 135 6.92 -19.00 6.88
C PHE A 135 8.21 -18.48 7.54
N MET A 136 8.24 -17.20 7.93
CA MET A 136 9.45 -16.58 8.48
C MET A 136 9.15 -15.73 9.72
N TYR A 137 10.09 -15.71 10.67
CA TYR A 137 10.05 -14.88 11.88
C TYR A 137 10.49 -13.45 11.56
N THR A 138 9.58 -12.50 11.76
CA THR A 138 9.75 -11.08 11.45
C THR A 138 9.51 -10.23 12.70
N PRO A 139 10.41 -10.25 13.70
CA PRO A 139 10.18 -9.60 14.99
C PRO A 139 9.93 -8.10 14.91
N GLU A 140 10.58 -7.39 13.98
CA GLU A 140 10.41 -5.94 13.80
C GLU A 140 9.02 -5.54 13.27
N ALA A 141 8.28 -6.49 12.67
CA ALA A 141 6.89 -6.29 12.25
C ALA A 141 5.92 -6.24 13.45
N GLN A 142 6.42 -6.41 14.68
CA GLN A 142 5.69 -6.07 15.90
C GLN A 142 5.58 -4.55 16.12
N CYS A 143 6.35 -3.75 15.38
CA CYS A 143 6.31 -2.29 15.44
C CYS A 143 6.47 -1.74 16.86
N LEU A 144 7.44 -2.25 17.63
CA LEU A 144 7.74 -1.80 18.99
C LEU A 144 8.49 -0.46 18.99
N ARG A 145 7.76 0.60 18.69
CA ARG A 145 8.30 1.95 18.46
C ARG A 145 7.26 3.02 18.77
N GLU A 146 7.69 4.26 18.75
CA GLU A 146 6.80 5.40 18.68
C GLU A 146 6.39 5.66 17.22
N THR A 147 5.13 6.04 17.04
CA THR A 147 4.51 6.32 15.74
C THR A 147 3.62 7.56 15.87
N GLU A 148 3.54 8.31 14.79
CA GLU A 148 2.75 9.53 14.68
C GLU A 148 1.75 9.36 13.54
N TYR A 149 0.48 9.70 13.80
CA TYR A 149 -0.58 9.61 12.80
C TYR A 149 -1.33 10.93 12.70
N GLU A 150 -1.65 11.31 11.46
CA GLU A 150 -2.50 12.45 11.14
C GLU A 150 -3.78 11.96 10.49
N ILE A 151 -4.90 12.32 11.11
CA ILE A 151 -6.25 11.93 10.67
C ILE A 151 -7.13 13.18 10.67
N ALA A 152 -8.04 13.30 9.73
CA ALA A 152 -9.06 14.34 9.74
C ALA A 152 -10.44 13.74 9.51
N VAL A 153 -11.44 14.32 10.16
CA VAL A 153 -12.85 14.02 9.91
C VAL A 153 -13.48 15.21 9.21
N PHE A 154 -14.18 14.93 8.10
CA PHE A 154 -14.97 15.90 7.35
C PHE A 154 -16.45 15.54 7.43
N LEU A 155 -17.28 16.51 7.79
CA LEU A 155 -18.73 16.41 7.72
C LEU A 155 -19.23 17.43 6.70
N GLY A 156 -19.99 16.95 5.72
CA GLY A 156 -20.50 17.77 4.63
C GLY A 156 -21.98 17.55 4.36
N LYS A 157 -22.60 18.50 3.67
CA LYS A 157 -23.92 18.34 3.06
C LYS A 157 -23.76 17.69 1.69
N GLY A 158 -24.81 17.00 1.25
CA GLY A 158 -24.84 16.28 -0.03
C GLY A 158 -24.12 14.95 0.00
N GLY A 159 -24.28 14.19 -1.09
CA GLY A 159 -23.51 12.97 -1.33
C GLY A 159 -22.07 13.27 -1.74
N VAL A 160 -21.29 12.22 -2.01
CA VAL A 160 -19.89 12.34 -2.49
C VAL A 160 -19.77 13.35 -3.62
N GLN A 161 -20.68 13.33 -4.60
CA GLN A 161 -20.66 14.17 -5.79
C GLN A 161 -20.92 15.67 -5.54
N ASP A 162 -21.77 15.99 -4.57
CA ASP A 162 -22.20 17.37 -4.31
C ASP A 162 -21.49 17.97 -3.08
N SER A 163 -20.59 17.20 -2.47
CA SER A 163 -19.82 17.61 -1.30
C SER A 163 -18.45 18.20 -1.69
N ALA A 164 -17.86 18.98 -0.79
CA ALA A 164 -16.51 19.51 -0.96
C ALA A 164 -15.41 18.49 -0.55
N ILE A 165 -15.69 17.19 -0.53
CA ILE A 165 -14.76 16.16 -0.04
C ILE A 165 -13.44 16.15 -0.81
N THR A 166 -13.48 16.24 -2.15
CA THR A 166 -12.27 16.25 -2.99
C THR A 166 -11.38 17.45 -2.68
N LYS A 167 -11.97 18.63 -2.47
CA LYS A 167 -11.25 19.84 -2.07
C LYS A 167 -10.56 19.65 -0.73
N TRP A 168 -11.32 19.24 0.29
CA TRP A 168 -10.80 19.15 1.66
C TRP A 168 -9.81 18.00 1.84
N ALA A 169 -10.02 16.86 1.16
CA ALA A 169 -9.03 15.79 1.11
C ALA A 169 -7.73 16.28 0.47
N GLN A 170 -7.78 17.01 -0.66
CA GLN A 170 -6.57 17.55 -1.28
C GLN A 170 -5.83 18.54 -0.37
N ILE A 171 -6.55 19.48 0.27
CA ILE A 171 -5.95 20.44 1.20
C ILE A 171 -5.33 19.75 2.43
N PHE A 172 -5.98 18.68 2.93
CA PHE A 172 -5.45 17.92 4.06
C PHE A 172 -4.13 17.21 3.72
N HIS A 173 -4.03 16.60 2.54
CA HIS A 173 -2.83 15.88 2.11
C HIS A 173 -1.73 16.80 1.58
N ASN A 174 -2.10 17.88 0.89
CA ASN A 174 -1.22 18.86 0.28
C ASN A 174 -1.56 20.27 0.82
N PRO A 175 -1.17 20.59 2.06
CA PRO A 175 -1.39 21.91 2.61
C PRO A 175 -0.60 22.95 1.82
N PRO A 176 -1.04 24.23 1.80
CA PRO A 176 -0.28 25.30 1.17
C PRO A 176 1.16 25.37 1.67
N MET A 177 2.09 25.59 0.73
CA MET A 177 3.47 25.86 1.08
C MET A 177 3.63 27.33 1.44
N VAL A 178 4.19 27.61 2.61
CA VAL A 178 4.54 28.96 3.03
C VAL A 178 6.05 29.04 3.07
N VAL A 179 6.62 29.99 2.32
CA VAL A 179 8.06 30.23 2.27
C VAL A 179 8.36 31.65 2.71
N LYS A 180 9.50 31.84 3.38
CA LYS A 180 10.05 33.15 3.67
C LYS A 180 11.24 33.40 2.75
N ILE A 181 11.20 34.52 2.06
CA ILE A 181 12.27 35.01 1.19
C ILE A 181 12.98 36.18 1.88
N SER A 182 14.31 36.22 1.81
CA SER A 182 15.13 37.26 2.44
C SER A 182 15.41 38.45 1.52
N GLU A 183 15.46 38.22 0.21
CA GLU A 183 15.71 39.21 -0.83
C GLU A 183 14.76 38.96 -2.01
N SER A 184 14.14 40.01 -2.55
CA SER A 184 13.31 39.93 -3.75
C SER A 184 14.08 40.47 -4.95
N SER A 185 14.49 39.59 -5.86
CA SER A 185 15.04 39.95 -7.18
C SER A 185 14.07 39.65 -8.34
N GLY A 186 12.85 39.22 -8.01
CA GLY A 186 11.82 38.80 -8.97
C GLY A 186 10.94 39.94 -9.49
N ARG A 187 10.07 39.62 -10.46
CA ARG A 187 9.05 40.54 -11.00
C ARG A 187 8.06 40.93 -9.89
N ASP A 188 7.67 42.21 -9.84
CA ASP A 188 6.61 42.74 -8.96
C ASP A 188 5.24 42.14 -9.34
N THR A 189 4.94 40.95 -8.85
CA THR A 189 3.59 40.40 -8.89
C THR A 189 3.25 39.84 -7.52
N ASP A 190 2.35 40.51 -6.80
CA ASP A 190 1.85 40.04 -5.50
C ASP A 190 1.09 38.70 -5.64
N GLU A 191 0.56 38.40 -6.83
CA GLU A 191 -0.17 37.17 -7.12
C GLU A 191 0.14 36.63 -8.53
N PHE A 192 0.33 35.32 -8.65
CA PHE A 192 0.44 34.61 -9.92
C PHE A 192 -0.41 33.34 -9.88
N SER A 193 -1.16 33.08 -10.96
CA SER A 193 -2.00 31.88 -11.08
C SER A 193 -1.77 31.19 -12.42
N LEU A 194 -1.57 29.87 -12.36
CA LEU A 194 -1.51 29.00 -13.55
C LEU A 194 -2.88 28.70 -14.14
N GLY A 195 -3.98 29.16 -13.54
CA GLY A 195 -5.32 28.88 -14.02
C GLY A 195 -6.35 28.82 -12.89
N SER A 196 -7.62 28.71 -13.27
CA SER A 196 -8.74 28.63 -12.32
C SER A 196 -9.68 27.51 -12.73
N MET A 197 -10.24 26.81 -11.76
CA MET A 197 -11.20 25.75 -11.99
C MET A 197 -12.55 26.14 -11.39
N GLU A 198 -13.58 26.18 -12.22
CA GLU A 198 -14.96 26.30 -11.75
C GLU A 198 -15.42 24.91 -11.27
N ASN A 199 -15.84 24.81 -10.01
CA ASN A 199 -16.24 23.57 -9.32
C ASN A 199 -15.08 22.63 -8.96
N SER A 200 -14.84 22.45 -7.64
CA SER A 200 -13.69 21.73 -7.06
C SER A 200 -13.74 20.20 -7.17
N ASN A 201 -14.34 19.68 -8.24
CA ASN A 201 -14.64 18.26 -8.41
C ASN A 201 -13.59 17.51 -9.23
N LEU A 202 -12.46 18.14 -9.56
CA LEU A 202 -11.30 17.43 -10.08
C LEU A 202 -10.24 17.29 -8.99
N LYS A 203 -9.55 16.16 -9.04
CA LYS A 203 -8.37 15.91 -8.23
C LYS A 203 -7.12 16.24 -9.06
N LEU A 204 -6.32 17.20 -8.59
CA LEU A 204 -4.98 17.42 -9.10
C LEU A 204 -4.08 16.29 -8.61
N THR A 205 -3.41 15.61 -9.54
CA THR A 205 -2.56 14.43 -9.24
C THR A 205 -1.12 14.62 -9.65
N ALA A 206 -0.83 15.55 -10.57
CA ALA A 206 0.52 15.96 -10.91
C ALA A 206 0.55 17.42 -11.36
N LEU A 207 1.61 18.12 -10.96
CA LEU A 207 2.06 19.39 -11.50
C LEU A 207 3.58 19.31 -11.56
N LYS A 208 4.16 19.19 -12.75
CA LYS A 208 5.61 19.02 -12.92
C LYS A 208 6.12 19.64 -14.22
N ILE A 209 7.44 19.76 -14.35
CA ILE A 209 8.09 20.06 -15.64
C ILE A 209 7.95 18.83 -16.54
N ALA A 210 7.70 19.02 -17.84
CA ALA A 210 7.67 17.95 -18.83
C ALA A 210 8.99 17.16 -18.85
N GLU A 211 8.97 15.86 -19.14
CA GLU A 211 10.17 14.99 -19.16
C GLU A 211 11.24 15.50 -20.15
N ASN A 212 10.82 16.13 -21.24
CA ASN A 212 11.70 16.74 -22.23
C ASN A 212 12.05 18.22 -21.93
N GLY A 213 11.57 18.77 -20.81
CA GLY A 213 11.92 20.11 -20.31
C GLY A 213 11.25 21.30 -21.01
N ASP A 214 10.40 21.07 -22.03
CA ASP A 214 9.84 22.14 -22.89
C ASP A 214 8.47 22.67 -22.43
N GLY A 215 8.07 22.41 -21.18
CA GLY A 215 6.77 22.84 -20.69
C GLY A 215 6.43 22.35 -19.28
N ILE A 216 5.19 22.61 -18.89
CA ILE A 216 4.60 22.15 -17.62
C ILE A 216 3.51 21.13 -17.93
N VAL A 217 3.52 20.03 -17.19
CA VAL A 217 2.51 18.99 -17.23
C VAL A 217 1.63 19.08 -15.99
N VAL A 218 0.32 19.13 -16.22
CA VAL A 218 -0.72 19.12 -15.20
C VAL A 218 -1.63 17.93 -15.44
N ARG A 219 -1.87 17.12 -14.40
CA ARG A 219 -2.75 15.95 -14.50
C ARG A 219 -3.91 16.05 -13.51
N PHE A 220 -5.11 15.96 -14.05
CA PHE A 220 -6.34 15.89 -13.28
C PHE A 220 -7.00 14.52 -13.41
N PHE A 221 -7.80 14.20 -12.41
CA PHE A 221 -8.67 13.04 -12.40
C PHE A 221 -10.08 13.46 -12.00
N ASN A 222 -11.08 13.00 -12.74
CA ASN A 222 -12.49 13.18 -12.41
C ASN A 222 -13.01 11.94 -11.67
N PRO A 223 -13.17 11.95 -10.33
CA PRO A 223 -13.66 10.80 -9.57
C PRO A 223 -15.17 10.57 -9.66
N TYR A 224 -15.90 11.34 -10.47
CA TYR A 224 -17.35 11.42 -10.44
C TYR A 224 -18.02 10.89 -11.70
N ASN A 225 -19.35 10.69 -11.60
CA ASN A 225 -20.22 10.24 -12.69
C ASN A 225 -20.79 11.39 -13.54
N LYS A 226 -20.20 12.58 -13.49
CA LYS A 226 -20.61 13.74 -14.32
C LYS A 226 -19.38 14.34 -14.99
N THR A 227 -19.57 14.85 -16.20
CA THR A 227 -18.55 15.63 -16.90
C THR A 227 -18.28 16.93 -16.14
N VAL A 228 -17.01 17.34 -16.09
CA VAL A 228 -16.58 18.60 -15.48
C VAL A 228 -15.85 19.44 -16.53
N SER A 229 -16.27 20.69 -16.70
CA SER A 229 -15.62 21.66 -17.56
C SER A 229 -14.45 22.32 -16.82
N LEU A 230 -13.25 22.28 -17.41
CA LEU A 230 -12.07 22.98 -16.90
C LEU A 230 -11.72 24.13 -17.84
N LYS A 231 -11.71 25.36 -17.32
CA LYS A 231 -11.23 26.54 -18.03
C LYS A 231 -9.72 26.64 -17.87
N LEU A 232 -9.01 26.71 -18.99
CA LEU A 232 -7.55 26.83 -19.00
C LEU A 232 -7.14 28.28 -18.71
N PRO A 233 -5.92 28.51 -18.16
CA PRO A 233 -5.31 29.84 -18.20
C PRO A 233 -5.31 30.35 -19.65
N GLY A 234 -5.68 31.61 -19.86
CA GLY A 234 -6.04 32.16 -21.18
C GLY A 234 -4.95 32.11 -22.27
N ASP A 235 -5.27 32.70 -23.42
CA ASP A 235 -4.62 32.57 -24.76
C ASP A 235 -3.08 32.64 -24.86
N ASN A 236 -2.37 32.99 -23.80
CA ASN A 236 -0.93 33.16 -23.81
C ASN A 236 -0.17 31.84 -23.93
N TRP A 237 -0.74 30.70 -23.53
CA TRP A 237 -0.04 29.41 -23.43
C TRP A 237 -0.70 28.36 -24.33
N LYS A 238 0.09 27.74 -25.22
CA LYS A 238 -0.39 26.59 -26.00
C LYS A 238 -0.56 25.38 -25.08
N CYS A 239 -1.77 24.82 -25.03
CA CYS A 239 -2.08 23.65 -24.24
C CYS A 239 -2.38 22.46 -25.14
N PHE A 240 -1.79 21.30 -24.83
CA PHE A 240 -2.06 20.04 -25.50
C PHE A 240 -2.63 19.03 -24.51
N LYS A 241 -3.70 18.34 -24.88
CA LYS A 241 -4.05 17.09 -24.22
C LYS A 241 -3.02 16.04 -24.64
N THR A 242 -2.52 15.29 -23.68
CA THR A 242 -1.48 14.28 -23.91
C THR A 242 -1.90 12.91 -23.38
N ASP A 243 -1.21 11.87 -23.82
CA ASP A 243 -1.23 10.58 -23.13
C ASP A 243 -0.44 10.65 -21.80
N LEU A 244 -0.41 9.53 -21.05
CA LEU A 244 0.30 9.49 -19.77
C LEU A 244 1.83 9.62 -19.89
N LEU A 245 2.38 9.43 -21.09
CA LEU A 245 3.80 9.58 -21.44
C LEU A 245 4.11 10.98 -22.01
N GLU A 246 3.15 11.91 -21.94
CA GLU A 246 3.30 13.31 -22.38
C GLU A 246 3.33 13.49 -23.92
N ASN A 247 2.95 12.47 -24.69
CA ASN A 247 2.82 12.59 -26.14
C ASN A 247 1.56 13.39 -26.51
N PRO A 248 1.65 14.46 -27.33
CA PRO A 248 0.50 15.25 -27.75
C PRO A 248 -0.54 14.44 -28.52
N ILE A 249 -1.82 14.63 -28.18
CA ILE A 249 -2.98 14.05 -28.87
C ILE A 249 -3.73 15.14 -29.64
N GLU A 250 -4.11 16.23 -28.96
CA GLU A 250 -4.87 17.34 -29.53
C GLU A 250 -4.52 18.66 -28.84
N GLU A 251 -4.61 19.78 -29.56
CA GLU A 251 -4.45 21.13 -29.01
C GLU A 251 -5.79 21.61 -28.42
N ILE A 252 -5.73 22.14 -27.19
CA ILE A 252 -6.90 22.63 -26.45
C ILE A 252 -6.79 24.15 -26.32
N SER A 253 -7.82 24.86 -26.77
CA SER A 253 -7.80 26.33 -26.81
C SER A 253 -8.17 26.95 -25.45
N ASN A 254 -9.39 26.71 -24.95
CA ASN A 254 -9.94 27.49 -23.83
C ASN A 254 -10.59 26.65 -22.72
N VAL A 255 -11.34 25.63 -23.10
CA VAL A 255 -12.10 24.79 -22.17
C VAL A 255 -11.92 23.33 -22.59
N ILE A 256 -11.75 22.46 -21.61
CA ILE A 256 -11.77 21.02 -21.80
C ILE A 256 -12.89 20.41 -20.97
N GLU A 257 -13.68 19.56 -21.61
CA GLU A 257 -14.68 18.71 -20.95
C GLU A 257 -14.01 17.41 -20.50
N ILE A 258 -14.04 17.16 -19.20
CA ILE A 258 -13.42 15.98 -18.59
C ILE A 258 -14.53 15.02 -18.21
N VAL A 259 -14.65 13.93 -18.96
CA VAL A 259 -15.76 12.98 -18.81
C VAL A 259 -15.63 12.18 -17.50
N PRO A 260 -16.69 11.48 -17.06
CA PRO A 260 -16.64 10.64 -15.86
C PRO A 260 -15.43 9.69 -15.83
N HIS A 261 -14.72 9.65 -14.70
CA HIS A 261 -13.56 8.77 -14.46
C HIS A 261 -12.36 8.99 -15.38
N GLU A 262 -12.34 10.08 -16.15
CA GLU A 262 -11.21 10.40 -17.02
C GLU A 262 -9.99 10.88 -16.21
N ILE A 263 -8.82 10.35 -16.58
CA ILE A 263 -7.52 10.92 -16.24
C ILE A 263 -7.09 11.78 -17.41
N VAL A 264 -7.07 13.09 -17.21
CA VAL A 264 -6.65 14.05 -18.23
C VAL A 264 -5.26 14.56 -17.91
N THR A 265 -4.36 14.49 -18.90
CA THR A 265 -3.02 15.08 -18.81
C THR A 265 -2.96 16.23 -19.81
N LEU A 266 -2.58 17.40 -19.31
CA LEU A 266 -2.43 18.62 -20.09
C LEU A 266 -0.96 19.05 -20.04
N LYS A 267 -0.41 19.38 -21.20
CA LYS A 267 0.92 19.95 -21.34
C LYS A 267 0.81 21.38 -21.84
N PHE A 268 1.29 22.31 -21.05
CA PHE A 268 1.41 23.72 -21.41
C PHE A 268 2.83 23.98 -21.91
N ASN A 269 2.95 24.38 -23.17
CA ASN A 269 4.24 24.79 -23.70
C ASN A 269 4.58 26.15 -23.09
N ILE A 270 5.74 26.23 -22.45
CA ILE A 270 6.32 27.49 -22.02
C ILE A 270 7.43 27.80 -23.00
N THR A 271 7.49 29.03 -23.50
CA THR A 271 8.64 29.53 -24.24
C THR A 271 9.84 29.55 -23.29
N SER A 272 10.52 28.40 -23.19
CA SER A 272 11.78 28.11 -22.53
C SER A 272 12.00 28.72 -21.13
N PHE A 273 12.37 27.90 -20.16
CA PHE A 273 13.12 28.37 -18.98
C PHE A 273 14.52 28.86 -19.44
N ASN A 274 14.58 29.94 -20.21
CA ASN A 274 15.80 30.43 -20.88
C ASN A 274 16.62 31.39 -20.03
N GLU A 275 16.33 31.48 -18.73
CA GLU A 275 17.11 32.27 -17.80
C GLU A 275 17.80 31.31 -16.84
N GLU A 276 19.12 31.52 -16.63
CA GLU A 276 19.83 31.01 -15.46
C GLU A 276 19.17 31.61 -14.22
N TYR A 277 18.03 31.08 -13.81
CA TYR A 277 17.38 31.47 -12.57
C TYR A 277 18.31 31.05 -11.44
N GLN A 278 18.89 32.03 -10.76
CA GLN A 278 19.40 31.77 -9.42
C GLN A 278 18.21 31.29 -8.59
N ILE A 279 18.22 30.02 -8.19
CA ILE A 279 17.19 29.47 -7.32
C ILE A 279 17.30 30.25 -6.01
N PRO A 280 16.28 31.05 -5.64
CA PRO A 280 16.35 31.83 -4.42
C PRO A 280 16.48 30.87 -3.24
N VAL A 281 17.37 31.20 -2.31
CA VAL A 281 17.39 30.52 -1.02
C VAL A 281 16.19 31.04 -0.24
N PHE A 282 15.33 30.13 0.20
CA PHE A 282 14.13 30.45 0.98
C PHE A 282 14.01 29.51 2.17
N ASP A 283 13.41 30.01 3.25
CA ASP A 283 13.04 29.17 4.39
C ASP A 283 11.64 28.62 4.16
N LEU A 284 11.49 27.30 4.12
CA LEU A 284 10.17 26.66 4.11
C LEU A 284 9.58 26.68 5.52
N LEU A 285 8.50 27.45 5.70
CA LEU A 285 7.80 27.59 6.98
C LEU A 285 6.67 26.54 7.15
N THR A 286 6.03 26.13 6.06
CA THR A 286 4.95 25.13 6.08
C THR A 286 4.88 24.43 4.71
N PRO A 287 4.55 23.13 4.63
CA PRO A 287 4.48 22.20 5.76
C PRO A 287 5.87 21.95 6.37
N GLU A 288 5.89 21.65 7.67
CA GLU A 288 7.10 21.17 8.33
C GLU A 288 7.52 19.83 7.68
N LEU A 289 8.73 19.81 7.09
CA LEU A 289 9.28 18.58 6.52
C LEU A 289 9.89 17.74 7.64
N LYS A 290 9.07 16.84 8.20
CA LYS A 290 9.55 15.87 9.19
C LYS A 290 10.21 14.68 8.50
N LEU A 291 11.49 14.46 8.78
CA LEU A 291 12.12 13.18 8.47
C LEU A 291 11.65 12.16 9.52
N PRO A 292 11.07 11.02 9.10
CA PRO A 292 10.57 10.03 10.06
C PRO A 292 11.74 9.43 10.84
N GLU A 293 11.79 9.72 12.14
CA GLU A 293 12.75 9.08 13.05
C GLU A 293 12.28 7.69 13.45
N ASN A 294 13.16 6.69 13.35
CA ASN A 294 12.85 5.33 13.80
C ASN A 294 13.02 5.21 15.33
N LYS A 295 12.07 5.76 16.09
CA LYS A 295 12.06 5.76 17.55
C LYS A 295 11.70 4.39 18.13
N ARG A 296 12.59 3.41 17.97
CA ARG A 296 12.45 2.08 18.58
C ARG A 296 12.40 2.20 20.09
N ILE A 297 11.49 1.45 20.72
CA ILE A 297 11.41 1.38 22.18
C ILE A 297 12.44 0.40 22.74
N THR A 298 12.84 -0.59 21.93
CA THR A 298 13.84 -1.58 22.28
C THR A 298 14.54 -2.09 21.03
N ASP A 299 15.85 -2.30 21.14
CA ASP A 299 16.64 -3.01 20.12
C ASP A 299 16.57 -4.53 20.29
N ASP A 300 16.11 -5.03 21.45
CA ASP A 300 15.90 -6.44 21.74
C ASP A 300 14.55 -6.93 21.19
N VAL A 301 14.41 -6.84 19.87
CA VAL A 301 13.22 -7.33 19.17
C VAL A 301 13.35 -8.83 18.90
N VAL A 302 14.59 -9.32 18.77
CA VAL A 302 14.90 -10.70 18.39
C VAL A 302 15.05 -11.58 19.64
N LYS A 303 13.93 -12.17 20.03
CA LYS A 303 13.84 -13.18 21.09
C LYS A 303 14.79 -14.38 20.90
N PRO A 304 15.80 -14.59 21.78
CA PRO A 304 16.73 -15.73 21.69
C PRO A 304 16.02 -17.08 21.73
N GLU A 305 14.93 -17.21 22.50
CA GLU A 305 14.13 -18.42 22.58
C GLU A 305 13.50 -18.81 21.23
N LYS A 306 13.19 -17.82 20.37
CA LYS A 306 12.67 -18.06 19.02
C LYS A 306 13.75 -18.50 18.06
N LEU A 307 14.97 -17.96 18.19
CA LEU A 307 16.11 -18.43 17.39
C LEU A 307 16.47 -19.87 17.74
N LYS A 308 16.47 -20.20 19.04
CA LYS A 308 16.73 -21.57 19.49
C LYS A 308 15.71 -22.56 18.94
N LEU A 309 14.42 -22.20 18.96
CA LEU A 309 13.36 -23.01 18.36
C LEU A 309 13.58 -23.26 16.86
N LEU A 310 14.06 -22.25 16.11
CA LEU A 310 14.38 -22.42 14.68
C LEU A 310 15.55 -23.37 14.48
N GLU A 311 16.61 -23.26 15.29
CA GLU A 311 17.77 -24.15 15.25
C GLU A 311 17.39 -25.61 15.56
N ASP A 312 16.60 -25.84 16.61
CA ASP A 312 16.16 -27.17 17.00
C ASP A 312 15.27 -27.80 15.92
N LYS A 313 14.36 -27.00 15.33
CA LYS A 313 13.53 -27.41 14.20
C LYS A 313 14.38 -27.78 12.97
N MET A 314 15.43 -27.01 12.67
CA MET A 314 16.36 -27.31 11.58
C MET A 314 17.10 -28.63 11.82
N LYS A 315 17.55 -28.89 13.05
CA LYS A 315 18.23 -30.14 13.42
C LYS A 315 17.33 -31.35 13.19
N GLN A 316 16.07 -31.29 13.66
CA GLN A 316 15.09 -32.34 13.45
C GLN A 316 14.82 -32.59 11.95
N LEU A 317 14.60 -31.52 11.18
CA LEU A 317 14.33 -31.63 9.74
C LEU A 317 15.53 -32.15 8.95
N SER A 318 16.77 -31.80 9.35
CA SER A 318 17.98 -32.31 8.70
C SER A 318 18.10 -33.84 8.81
N ASN A 319 17.80 -34.39 9.99
CA ASN A 319 17.79 -35.84 10.21
C ASN A 319 16.71 -36.49 9.33
N HIS A 320 15.48 -35.95 9.38
CA HIS A 320 14.37 -36.46 8.59
C HIS A 320 14.62 -36.39 7.07
N LEU A 321 15.26 -35.34 6.58
CA LEU A 321 15.64 -35.21 5.16
C LEU A 321 16.66 -36.26 4.74
N THR A 322 17.53 -36.69 5.65
CA THR A 322 18.51 -37.76 5.40
C THR A 322 17.82 -39.11 5.28
N GLU A 323 16.84 -39.38 6.14
CA GLU A 323 15.99 -40.58 6.08
C GLU A 323 15.13 -40.62 4.81
N LEU A 324 14.49 -39.51 4.43
CA LEU A 324 13.72 -39.43 3.19
C LEU A 324 14.60 -39.69 1.96
N LYS A 325 15.82 -39.15 1.92
CA LYS A 325 16.77 -39.42 0.83
C LYS A 325 17.14 -40.90 0.70
N SER A 326 17.31 -41.62 1.81
CA SER A 326 17.68 -43.04 1.78
C SER A 326 16.51 -43.92 1.30
N THR A 327 15.28 -43.55 1.66
CA THR A 327 14.08 -44.30 1.28
C THR A 327 13.64 -44.05 -0.16
N ILE A 328 13.79 -42.81 -0.69
CA ILE A 328 13.45 -42.46 -2.07
C ILE A 328 14.10 -43.39 -3.09
N LYS A 329 15.38 -43.75 -2.89
CA LYS A 329 16.15 -44.61 -3.82
C LYS A 329 15.52 -46.00 -4.02
N LYS A 330 14.70 -46.45 -3.08
CA LYS A 330 14.08 -47.78 -3.09
C LYS A 330 12.66 -47.78 -3.67
N ARG A 331 12.09 -46.60 -3.96
CA ARG A 331 10.71 -46.45 -4.44
C ARG A 331 10.66 -46.27 -5.96
N LYS A 332 9.56 -46.71 -6.58
CA LYS A 332 9.27 -46.56 -8.01
C LYS A 332 7.84 -46.10 -8.23
N GLY A 333 7.54 -45.57 -9.42
CA GLY A 333 6.19 -45.15 -9.81
C GLY A 333 5.59 -44.09 -8.88
N LEU A 334 4.30 -44.21 -8.56
CA LEU A 334 3.59 -43.26 -7.69
C LEU A 334 4.27 -43.07 -6.32
N ALA A 335 4.71 -44.16 -5.69
CA ALA A 335 5.37 -44.12 -4.38
C ALA A 335 6.69 -43.31 -4.39
N TYR A 336 7.38 -43.24 -5.54
CA TYR A 336 8.55 -42.37 -5.73
C TYR A 336 8.14 -40.90 -5.72
N HIS A 337 7.09 -40.54 -6.47
CA HIS A 337 6.60 -39.15 -6.53
C HIS A 337 6.06 -38.67 -5.17
N GLU A 338 5.41 -39.54 -4.41
CA GLU A 338 4.97 -39.24 -3.04
C GLU A 338 6.15 -38.93 -2.13
N ALA A 339 7.19 -39.76 -2.17
CA ALA A 339 8.39 -39.55 -1.37
C ALA A 339 9.17 -38.28 -1.78
N MET A 340 9.22 -37.97 -3.07
CA MET A 340 9.82 -36.74 -3.57
C MET A 340 9.03 -35.49 -3.14
N PHE A 341 7.69 -35.56 -3.17
CA PHE A 341 6.84 -34.50 -2.65
C PHE A 341 7.09 -34.27 -1.16
N ASP A 342 7.10 -35.34 -0.35
CA ASP A 342 7.40 -35.27 1.08
C ASP A 342 8.80 -34.68 1.34
N PHE A 343 9.80 -35.10 0.55
CA PHE A 343 11.16 -34.56 0.64
C PHE A 343 11.21 -33.06 0.35
N TYR A 344 10.62 -32.60 -0.75
CA TYR A 344 10.63 -31.17 -1.07
C TYR A 344 9.76 -30.35 -0.12
N ARG A 345 8.67 -30.92 0.42
CA ARG A 345 7.87 -30.30 1.48
C ARG A 345 8.71 -30.09 2.74
N SER A 346 9.38 -31.13 3.24
CA SER A 346 10.26 -31.05 4.41
C SER A 346 11.48 -30.15 4.17
N LYS A 347 12.06 -30.20 2.96
CA LYS A 347 13.22 -29.38 2.57
C LYS A 347 12.85 -27.90 2.54
N ARG A 348 11.66 -27.58 2.04
CA ARG A 348 11.13 -26.21 2.08
C ARG A 348 11.04 -25.72 3.52
N THR A 349 10.41 -26.49 4.41
CA THR A 349 10.28 -26.10 5.83
C THR A 349 11.64 -25.92 6.51
N TYR A 350 12.64 -26.74 6.16
CA TYR A 350 14.01 -26.56 6.64
C TYR A 350 14.61 -25.23 6.16
N LEU A 351 14.47 -24.91 4.86
CA LEU A 351 15.02 -23.68 4.28
C LEU A 351 14.29 -22.43 4.79
N GLU A 352 12.97 -22.51 5.06
CA GLU A 352 12.20 -21.45 5.72
C GLU A 352 12.71 -21.17 7.14
N ALA A 353 12.97 -22.22 7.92
CA ALA A 353 13.57 -22.06 9.25
C ALA A 353 14.99 -21.48 9.16
N LYS A 354 15.78 -21.93 8.18
CA LYS A 354 17.15 -21.46 7.96
C LYS A 354 17.21 -19.99 7.56
N ILE A 355 16.44 -19.57 6.55
CA ILE A 355 16.42 -18.17 6.13
C ILE A 355 15.91 -17.26 7.24
N SER A 356 14.89 -17.72 7.98
CA SER A 356 14.38 -17.02 9.15
C SER A 356 15.47 -16.83 10.21
N LEU A 357 16.25 -17.87 10.52
CA LEU A 357 17.35 -17.77 11.48
C LEU A 357 18.43 -16.80 11.01
N LEU A 358 18.87 -16.91 9.75
CA LEU A 358 19.93 -16.08 9.18
C LEU A 358 19.55 -14.60 9.13
N LEU A 359 18.33 -14.28 8.66
CA LEU A 359 17.81 -12.90 8.64
C LEU A 359 17.78 -12.28 10.04
N ASN A 360 17.52 -13.09 11.07
CA ASN A 360 17.49 -12.61 12.45
C ASN A 360 18.89 -12.51 13.07
N LYS A 361 19.84 -13.37 12.69
CA LYS A 361 21.25 -13.24 13.07
C LYS A 361 21.89 -12.00 12.44
N GLU A 362 21.62 -11.76 11.15
CA GLU A 362 22.10 -10.58 10.43
C GLU A 362 21.64 -9.28 11.09
N ARG A 363 20.38 -9.23 11.54
CA ARG A 363 19.80 -8.07 12.21
C ARG A 363 20.51 -7.69 13.51
N VAL A 364 21.03 -8.66 14.26
CA VAL A 364 21.71 -8.42 15.55
C VAL A 364 23.24 -8.43 15.44
N ALA A 365 23.78 -8.70 14.25
CA ALA A 365 25.22 -8.71 14.01
C ALA A 365 25.78 -7.30 14.18
N LYS A 366 26.77 -7.16 15.08
CA LYS A 366 27.47 -5.89 15.32
C LYS A 366 28.67 -5.70 14.40
N ASP A 367 29.24 -6.81 13.93
CA ASP A 367 30.42 -6.82 13.07
C ASP A 367 30.04 -6.77 11.58
N GLY A 368 30.69 -5.88 10.83
CA GLY A 368 30.41 -5.67 9.41
C GLY A 368 30.77 -6.87 8.54
N ASP A 369 31.87 -7.57 8.86
CA ASP A 369 32.33 -8.73 8.09
C ASP A 369 31.42 -9.95 8.32
N GLU A 370 30.99 -10.17 9.57
CA GLU A 370 29.97 -11.15 9.91
C GLU A 370 28.68 -10.88 9.14
N ARG A 371 28.23 -9.63 9.12
CA ARG A 371 27.03 -9.21 8.40
C ARG A 371 27.12 -9.52 6.91
N ILE A 372 28.25 -9.20 6.27
CA ILE A 372 28.49 -9.51 4.84
C ILE A 372 28.45 -11.01 4.58
N LYS A 373 29.03 -11.84 5.45
CA LYS A 373 28.97 -13.31 5.34
C LYS A 373 27.54 -13.82 5.44
N LEU A 374 26.77 -13.30 6.39
CA LEU A 374 25.36 -13.66 6.59
C LEU A 374 24.51 -13.27 5.37
N VAL A 375 24.70 -12.08 4.80
CA VAL A 375 23.98 -11.63 3.59
C VAL A 375 24.23 -12.59 2.41
N LYS A 376 25.48 -12.98 2.15
CA LYS A 376 25.81 -13.97 1.11
C LYS A 376 25.14 -15.33 1.36
N GLU A 377 25.07 -15.77 2.61
CA GLU A 377 24.38 -17.01 2.95
C GLU A 377 22.85 -16.89 2.78
N ILE A 378 22.26 -15.77 3.19
CA ILE A 378 20.83 -15.47 3.00
C ILE A 378 20.46 -15.55 1.52
N GLU A 379 21.24 -14.91 0.65
CA GLU A 379 21.03 -14.94 -0.81
C GLU A 379 21.03 -16.38 -1.34
N LYS A 380 22.06 -17.16 -0.99
CA LYS A 380 22.18 -18.57 -1.38
C LYS A 380 20.98 -19.40 -0.90
N VAL A 381 20.56 -19.22 0.35
CA VAL A 381 19.40 -19.94 0.92
C VAL A 381 18.10 -19.49 0.24
N GLY A 382 17.96 -18.21 -0.08
CA GLY A 382 16.82 -17.65 -0.81
C GLY A 382 16.63 -18.29 -2.19
N ILE A 383 17.71 -18.38 -2.98
CA ILE A 383 17.70 -19.06 -4.28
C ILE A 383 17.30 -20.54 -4.12
N GLN A 384 17.92 -21.25 -3.15
CA GLN A 384 17.61 -22.65 -2.88
C GLN A 384 16.15 -22.86 -2.45
N LEU A 385 15.58 -21.92 -1.69
CA LEU A 385 14.20 -21.95 -1.24
C LEU A 385 13.25 -21.79 -2.44
N ASN A 386 13.52 -20.85 -3.35
CA ASN A 386 12.74 -20.68 -4.57
C ASN A 386 12.75 -21.95 -5.43
N ASP A 387 13.93 -22.51 -5.70
CA ASP A 387 14.08 -23.79 -6.43
C ASP A 387 13.30 -24.92 -5.76
N THR A 388 13.40 -25.02 -4.43
CA THR A 388 12.72 -26.06 -3.65
C THR A 388 11.20 -25.88 -3.72
N ARG A 389 10.69 -24.64 -3.73
CA ARG A 389 9.26 -24.35 -3.89
C ARG A 389 8.75 -24.75 -5.27
N ILE A 390 9.51 -24.46 -6.33
CA ILE A 390 9.19 -24.88 -7.71
C ILE A 390 9.12 -26.40 -7.78
N LYS A 391 10.15 -27.10 -7.28
CA LYS A 391 10.20 -28.57 -7.28
C LYS A 391 9.06 -29.17 -6.45
N ARG A 392 8.79 -28.67 -5.25
CA ARG A 392 7.64 -29.11 -4.43
C ARG A 392 6.34 -29.01 -5.21
N ARG A 393 6.12 -27.87 -5.88
CA ARG A 393 4.92 -27.62 -6.67
C ARG A 393 4.80 -28.56 -7.87
N ALA A 394 5.90 -28.85 -8.55
CA ALA A 394 5.90 -29.81 -9.66
C ALA A 394 5.45 -31.21 -9.20
N TYR A 395 5.98 -31.70 -8.07
CA TYR A 395 5.56 -33.01 -7.52
C TYR A 395 4.12 -32.99 -7.00
N GLU A 396 3.63 -31.87 -6.47
CA GLU A 396 2.22 -31.70 -6.09
C GLU A 396 1.30 -31.90 -7.31
N TYR A 397 1.61 -31.29 -8.45
CA TYR A 397 0.86 -31.47 -9.69
C TYR A 397 0.94 -32.90 -10.24
N ILE A 398 2.11 -33.54 -10.18
CA ILE A 398 2.27 -34.94 -10.60
C ILE A 398 1.35 -35.84 -9.77
N LEU A 399 1.33 -35.67 -8.44
CA LEU A 399 0.49 -36.48 -7.56
C LEU A 399 -1.00 -36.24 -7.80
N ASP A 400 -1.40 -34.98 -8.00
CA ASP A 400 -2.80 -34.64 -8.28
C ASP A 400 -3.28 -35.20 -9.63
N TYR A 401 -2.39 -35.26 -10.64
CA TYR A 401 -2.67 -35.93 -11.90
C TYR A 401 -2.92 -37.43 -11.69
N TRP A 402 -2.02 -38.14 -11.00
CA TRP A 402 -2.17 -39.59 -10.79
C TRP A 402 -3.42 -39.94 -9.97
N LYS A 403 -3.77 -39.14 -8.95
CA LYS A 403 -5.02 -39.28 -8.19
C LYS A 403 -6.30 -39.05 -9.00
N ALA A 404 -6.18 -38.46 -10.19
CA ALA A 404 -7.32 -38.21 -11.07
C ALA A 404 -7.51 -39.33 -12.11
N VAL A 405 -6.44 -40.07 -12.41
CA VAL A 405 -6.37 -41.10 -13.44
C VAL A 405 -6.59 -42.50 -12.85
N LEU A 406 -6.13 -42.72 -11.61
CA LEU A 406 -6.44 -43.88 -10.79
C LEU A 406 -7.78 -43.69 -10.10
#